data_AF-A0A942IG63-F1
#
_entry.id   AF-A0A942IG63-F1
#
_cell.length_a   1.000
_cell.length_b   1.000
_cell.length_c   1.000
_cell.angle_alpha   90.00
_cell.angle_beta   90.00
_cell.angle_gamma   90.00
#
_symmetry.space_group_name_H-M   'P 1'
#
loop_
_entity.id
_entity.type
_entity.pdbx_description
1 polymer ?
#
loop_
_entity_poly.entity_id
_entity_poly.type
_entity_poly.pdbx_seq_one_letter_code
_entity_poly.pdbx_strand_id
1 'polypeptide(L)'
;MEKINFNTRDRNFLEIVRGLLHSWIAFQEIFNKYKAGRLQFSDIGNWVDDKGQSPLYNLKEQCHSFFRNKGKEPVSKNEWLLDLVIGSIFHEAMKLRENIYQLEIYRPKYLKYKLNIGKSSYERNYFQQFERIISKAEQGALLGISEMRSLFHDAMEQLIDLFKEKDRNPYLVRFLLEHNSLLQKVYGPQKGKDVLGFIFGGGLQEAYGRAGRSYLLSGHYDLSSRYFSKALKLGPPHNELLFLLYFSLGMNAYYKNLYTRTLSFWGKLISIRLKKYFKKHYARQFEEVCHKMASELNEEGRPKQAQKALLLADQAKIMLG
;
A
#
# COMPACT_ATOMS: atom_id res chain seq x y z
N MET A 1 -17.23 9.20 -21.39
CA MET A 1 -17.51 7.96 -20.64
C MET A 1 -16.19 7.23 -20.41
N GLU A 2 -15.28 7.82 -19.62
CA GLU A 2 -13.86 7.41 -19.53
C GLU A 2 -13.24 7.62 -18.13
N LYS A 3 -14.06 7.84 -17.09
CA LYS A 3 -13.57 8.03 -15.69
C LYS A 3 -13.54 6.75 -14.85
N ILE A 4 -14.04 5.63 -15.37
CA ILE A 4 -14.24 4.40 -14.58
C ILE A 4 -12.98 3.50 -14.54
N ASN A 5 -12.05 3.62 -15.49
CA ASN A 5 -10.96 2.63 -15.64
C ASN A 5 -9.66 2.95 -14.86
N PHE A 6 -9.36 4.22 -14.61
CA PHE A 6 -8.12 4.63 -13.91
C PHE A 6 -8.09 4.22 -12.43
N ASN A 7 -9.21 4.35 -11.73
CA ASN A 7 -9.31 3.99 -10.30
C ASN A 7 -9.07 2.49 -10.06
N THR A 8 -9.59 1.64 -10.96
CA THR A 8 -9.46 0.18 -10.85
C THR A 8 -8.02 -0.28 -11.11
N ARG A 9 -7.35 0.28 -12.12
CA ARG A 9 -5.94 -0.07 -12.42
C ARG A 9 -5.01 0.32 -11.27
N ASP A 10 -5.14 1.54 -10.75
CA ASP A 10 -4.34 2.01 -9.61
C ASP A 10 -4.57 1.16 -8.37
N ARG A 11 -5.84 0.84 -8.07
CA ARG A 11 -6.18 -0.03 -6.94
C ARG A 11 -5.55 -1.41 -7.08
N ASN A 12 -5.66 -2.05 -8.25
CA ASN A 12 -5.09 -3.37 -8.49
C ASN A 12 -3.56 -3.35 -8.37
N PHE A 13 -2.90 -2.32 -8.89
CA PHE A 13 -1.47 -2.13 -8.70
C PHE A 13 -1.10 -2.04 -7.22
N LEU A 14 -1.82 -1.23 -6.44
CA LEU A 14 -1.55 -1.09 -5.00
C LEU A 14 -1.80 -2.38 -4.22
N GLU A 15 -2.75 -3.21 -4.64
CA GLU A 15 -2.96 -4.54 -4.08
C GLU A 15 -1.78 -5.48 -4.36
N ILE A 16 -1.23 -5.46 -5.58
CA ILE A 16 0.00 -6.19 -5.93
C ILE A 16 1.17 -5.72 -5.05
N VAL A 17 1.36 -4.41 -4.93
CA VAL A 17 2.38 -3.83 -4.04
C VAL A 17 2.20 -4.33 -2.62
N ARG A 18 0.96 -4.25 -2.09
CA ARG A 18 0.64 -4.74 -0.75
C ARG A 18 0.97 -6.23 -0.59
N GLY A 19 0.56 -7.06 -1.54
CA GLY A 19 0.82 -8.49 -1.52
C GLY A 19 2.32 -8.81 -1.54
N LEU A 20 3.09 -8.10 -2.36
CA LEU A 20 4.54 -8.27 -2.43
C LEU A 20 5.25 -7.90 -1.12
N LEU A 21 4.86 -6.77 -0.49
CA LEU A 21 5.41 -6.36 0.80
C LEU A 21 5.14 -7.40 1.91
N HIS A 22 3.93 -7.97 1.94
CA HIS A 22 3.60 -9.04 2.90
C HIS A 22 4.34 -10.34 2.59
N SER A 23 4.48 -10.71 1.31
CA SER A 23 5.24 -11.88 0.89
C SER A 23 6.71 -11.79 1.28
N TRP A 24 7.31 -10.60 1.22
CA TRP A 24 8.68 -10.39 1.71
C TRP A 24 8.78 -10.63 3.23
N ILE A 25 7.84 -10.10 4.02
CA ILE A 25 7.83 -10.33 5.48
C ILE A 25 7.66 -11.82 5.80
N ALA A 26 6.73 -12.50 5.13
CA ALA A 26 6.54 -13.94 5.29
C ALA A 26 7.82 -14.72 4.94
N PHE A 27 8.50 -14.33 3.85
CA PHE A 27 9.79 -14.91 3.48
C PHE A 27 10.87 -14.65 4.54
N GLN A 28 10.93 -13.46 5.15
CA GLN A 28 11.88 -13.19 6.24
C GLN A 28 11.66 -14.12 7.43
N GLU A 29 10.41 -14.42 7.78
CA GLU A 29 10.08 -15.38 8.83
C GLU A 29 10.52 -16.80 8.47
N ILE A 30 10.25 -17.24 7.23
CA ILE A 30 10.71 -18.53 6.68
C ILE A 30 12.24 -18.61 6.73
N PHE A 31 12.92 -17.56 6.30
CA PHE A 31 14.38 -17.47 6.30
C PHE A 31 14.97 -17.56 7.71
N ASN A 32 14.34 -16.90 8.69
CA ASN A 32 14.76 -16.96 10.09
C ASN A 32 14.56 -18.37 10.67
N LYS A 33 13.43 -19.02 10.37
CA LYS A 33 13.19 -20.42 10.77
C LYS A 33 14.19 -21.38 10.12
N TYR A 34 14.51 -21.17 8.84
CA TYR A 34 15.53 -21.94 8.12
C TYR A 34 16.89 -21.84 8.80
N LYS A 35 17.35 -20.62 9.07
CA LYS A 35 18.62 -20.37 9.79
C LYS A 35 18.65 -20.99 11.18
N ALA A 36 17.52 -21.02 11.87
CA ALA A 36 17.40 -21.61 13.20
C ALA A 36 17.27 -23.15 13.18
N GLY A 37 17.22 -23.78 12.00
CA GLY A 37 16.98 -25.23 11.85
C GLY A 37 15.57 -25.66 12.27
N ARG A 38 14.59 -24.73 12.27
CA ARG A 38 13.22 -24.95 12.73
C ARG A 38 12.16 -24.78 11.63
N LEU A 39 12.59 -24.67 10.38
CA LEU A 39 11.66 -24.54 9.26
C LEU A 39 10.91 -25.85 9.07
N GLN A 40 9.58 -25.77 9.04
CA GLN A 40 8.70 -26.89 8.77
C GLN A 40 8.05 -26.78 7.39
N PHE A 41 7.60 -27.91 6.86
CA PHE A 41 6.86 -28.01 5.61
C PHE A 41 5.57 -27.16 5.66
N SER A 42 4.88 -27.15 6.79
CA SER A 42 3.68 -26.33 7.02
C SER A 42 3.94 -24.83 6.89
N ASP A 43 5.12 -24.36 7.31
CA ASP A 43 5.49 -22.94 7.20
C ASP A 43 5.51 -22.48 5.74
N ILE A 44 6.04 -23.32 4.85
CA ILE A 44 6.09 -23.03 3.41
C ILE A 44 4.74 -23.32 2.76
N GLY A 45 4.08 -24.43 3.12
CA GLY A 45 2.79 -24.83 2.56
C GLY A 45 1.67 -23.82 2.81
N ASN A 46 1.69 -23.11 3.93
CA ASN A 46 0.76 -22.02 4.21
C ASN A 46 1.05 -20.76 3.37
N TRP A 47 2.27 -20.61 2.86
CA TRP A 47 2.70 -19.44 2.10
C TRP A 47 2.63 -19.64 0.59
N VAL A 48 2.91 -20.86 0.09
CA VAL A 48 2.87 -21.22 -1.33
C VAL A 48 2.20 -22.57 -1.58
N ASP A 49 1.21 -22.55 -2.46
CA ASP A 49 0.49 -23.72 -2.96
C ASP A 49 0.30 -23.72 -4.49
N ASP A 50 -0.11 -24.88 -5.01
CA ASP A 50 -0.55 -25.11 -6.39
C ASP A 50 -2.08 -25.23 -6.49
N LYS A 51 -2.80 -25.05 -5.38
CA LYS A 51 -4.26 -25.20 -5.27
C LYS A 51 -5.03 -23.87 -5.29
N GLY A 52 -4.30 -22.76 -5.33
CA GLY A 52 -4.83 -21.42 -5.40
C GLY A 52 -5.34 -20.83 -4.09
N GLN A 53 -4.86 -21.31 -2.94
CA GLN A 53 -5.30 -20.81 -1.62
C GLN A 53 -4.25 -19.94 -0.93
N SER A 54 -3.00 -20.06 -1.37
CA SER A 54 -1.85 -19.46 -0.69
C SER A 54 -1.66 -17.98 -1.05
N PRO A 55 -1.11 -17.17 -0.13
CA PRO A 55 -0.80 -15.77 -0.38
C PRO A 55 0.10 -15.56 -1.60
N LEU A 56 1.15 -16.38 -1.79
CA LEU A 56 2.10 -16.20 -2.88
C LEU A 56 1.50 -16.60 -4.25
N TYR A 57 0.66 -17.64 -4.28
CA TYR A 57 -0.10 -17.98 -5.50
C TYR A 57 -1.01 -16.82 -5.91
N ASN A 58 -1.78 -16.28 -4.95
CA ASN A 58 -2.70 -15.18 -5.21
C ASN A 58 -1.97 -13.93 -5.72
N LEU A 59 -0.81 -13.61 -5.14
CA LEU A 59 0.04 -12.51 -5.62
C LEU A 59 0.48 -12.75 -7.09
N LYS A 60 0.95 -13.96 -7.39
CA LYS A 60 1.40 -14.33 -8.74
C LYS A 60 0.27 -14.25 -9.76
N GLU A 61 -0.93 -14.73 -9.43
CA GLU A 61 -2.10 -14.63 -10.32
C GLU A 61 -2.55 -13.18 -10.52
N GLN A 62 -2.55 -12.37 -9.46
CA GLN A 62 -2.87 -10.95 -9.56
C GLN A 62 -1.88 -10.22 -10.47
N CYS A 63 -0.58 -10.48 -10.34
CA CYS A 63 0.45 -9.94 -11.22
C CYS A 63 0.24 -10.36 -12.68
N HIS A 64 0.08 -11.66 -12.93
CA HIS A 64 -0.13 -12.18 -14.29
C HIS A 64 -1.36 -11.55 -14.93
N SER A 65 -2.49 -11.50 -14.21
CA SER A 65 -3.73 -10.89 -14.69
C SER A 65 -3.55 -9.39 -14.97
N PHE A 66 -2.80 -8.68 -14.13
CA PHE A 66 -2.61 -7.24 -14.27
C PHE A 66 -1.64 -6.86 -15.40
N PHE A 67 -0.51 -7.56 -15.52
CA PHE A 67 0.57 -7.21 -16.45
C PHE A 67 0.50 -7.93 -17.80
N ARG A 68 -0.21 -9.07 -17.91
CA ARG A 68 -0.26 -9.86 -19.16
C ARG A 68 -1.59 -9.75 -19.91
N ASN A 69 -2.64 -9.25 -19.26
CA ASN A 69 -3.87 -8.95 -19.97
C ASN A 69 -3.62 -7.78 -20.92
N LYS A 70 -3.66 -8.07 -22.23
CA LYS A 70 -3.47 -7.13 -23.34
C LYS A 70 -4.58 -6.07 -23.37
N GLY A 71 -4.53 -5.11 -22.45
CA GLY A 71 -5.18 -3.83 -22.63
C GLY A 71 -4.51 -3.04 -23.76
N LYS A 72 -5.17 -1.98 -24.25
CA LYS A 72 -4.65 -1.07 -25.30
C LYS A 72 -3.40 -0.28 -24.88
N GLU A 73 -3.01 -0.33 -23.60
CA GLU A 73 -1.88 0.43 -23.07
C GLU A 73 -0.61 -0.44 -23.00
N PRO A 74 0.55 0.06 -23.46
CA PRO A 74 1.81 -0.65 -23.34
C PRO A 74 2.18 -0.84 -21.86
N VAL A 75 2.53 -2.06 -21.49
CA VAL A 75 3.08 -2.39 -20.17
C VAL A 75 4.47 -1.73 -20.07
N SER A 76 4.74 -1.00 -19.00
CA SER A 76 6.08 -0.43 -18.82
C SER A 76 7.12 -1.54 -18.59
N LYS A 77 8.37 -1.31 -18.99
CA LYS A 77 9.45 -2.29 -18.82
C LYS A 77 9.61 -2.73 -17.35
N ASN A 78 9.41 -1.80 -16.41
CA ASN A 78 9.52 -2.07 -14.98
C ASN A 78 8.36 -2.93 -14.46
N GLU A 79 7.14 -2.67 -14.92
CA GLU A 79 5.97 -3.48 -14.59
C GLU A 79 6.10 -4.92 -15.09
N TRP A 80 6.62 -5.10 -16.31
CA TRP A 80 6.89 -6.44 -16.86
C TRP A 80 8.01 -7.17 -16.10
N LEU A 81 9.09 -6.47 -15.74
CA LEU A 81 10.16 -7.08 -14.95
C LEU A 81 9.65 -7.51 -13.56
N LEU A 82 8.77 -6.72 -12.93
CA LEU A 82 8.18 -7.08 -11.65
C LEU A 82 7.33 -8.36 -11.74
N ASP A 83 6.55 -8.52 -12.82
CA ASP A 83 5.80 -9.74 -13.11
C ASP A 83 6.71 -10.98 -13.19
N LEU A 84 7.82 -10.87 -13.91
CA LEU A 84 8.80 -11.95 -14.04
C LEU A 84 9.41 -12.32 -12.69
N VAL A 85 9.86 -11.33 -11.92
CA VAL A 85 10.49 -11.58 -10.61
C VAL A 85 9.51 -12.27 -9.66
N ILE A 86 8.25 -11.84 -9.61
CA ILE A 86 7.22 -12.47 -8.78
C ILE A 86 6.95 -13.90 -9.23
N GLY A 87 6.89 -14.15 -10.54
CA GLY A 87 6.79 -15.50 -11.09
C GLY A 87 7.97 -16.38 -10.69
N SER A 88 9.20 -15.87 -10.77
CA SER A 88 10.40 -16.58 -10.36
C SER A 88 10.40 -16.90 -8.86
N ILE A 89 10.05 -15.94 -8.00
CA ILE A 89 9.91 -16.17 -6.56
C ILE A 89 8.91 -17.30 -6.27
N PHE A 90 7.75 -17.30 -6.95
CA PHE A 90 6.77 -18.36 -6.81
C PHE A 90 7.34 -19.73 -7.17
N HIS A 91 8.06 -19.84 -8.30
CA HIS A 91 8.67 -21.10 -8.71
C HIS A 91 9.76 -21.58 -7.74
N GLU A 92 10.60 -20.68 -7.23
CA GLU A 92 11.59 -21.03 -6.20
C GLU A 92 10.93 -21.48 -4.90
N ALA A 93 9.86 -20.82 -4.48
CA ALA A 93 9.10 -21.20 -3.30
C ALA A 93 8.47 -22.60 -3.44
N MET A 94 7.93 -22.93 -4.62
CA MET A 94 7.41 -24.27 -4.93
C MET A 94 8.50 -25.34 -4.86
N LYS A 95 9.69 -25.07 -5.44
CA LYS A 95 10.85 -25.98 -5.35
C LYS A 95 11.31 -26.17 -3.91
N LEU A 96 11.39 -25.08 -3.13
CA LEU A 96 11.74 -25.15 -1.71
C LEU A 96 10.72 -26.00 -0.94
N ARG A 97 9.42 -25.82 -1.20
CA ARG A 97 8.36 -26.59 -0.56
C ARG A 97 8.56 -28.10 -0.74
N GLU A 98 8.86 -28.52 -1.97
CA GLU A 98 9.14 -29.92 -2.28
C GLU A 98 10.40 -30.42 -1.56
N ASN A 99 11.48 -29.64 -1.57
CA ASN A 99 12.71 -30.00 -0.87
C ASN A 99 12.46 -30.18 0.64
N ILE A 100 11.75 -29.26 1.29
CA ILE A 100 11.42 -29.39 2.72
C ILE A 100 10.50 -30.59 2.98
N TYR A 101 9.56 -30.89 2.08
CA TYR A 101 8.74 -32.11 2.19
C TYR A 101 9.60 -33.38 2.19
N GLN A 102 10.57 -33.48 1.29
CA GLN A 102 11.52 -34.60 1.24
C GLN A 102 12.31 -34.72 2.55
N LEU A 103 12.78 -33.60 3.08
CA LEU A 103 13.59 -33.55 4.30
C LEU A 103 12.80 -33.84 5.58
N GLU A 104 11.55 -33.41 5.66
CA GLU A 104 10.74 -33.58 6.87
C GLU A 104 9.99 -34.92 6.88
N ILE A 105 9.44 -35.34 5.74
CA ILE A 105 8.52 -36.49 5.69
C ILE A 105 9.22 -37.77 5.24
N TYR A 106 10.11 -37.70 4.25
CA TYR A 106 10.75 -38.90 3.68
C TYR A 106 12.07 -39.25 4.36
N ARG A 107 12.92 -38.27 4.69
CA ARG A 107 14.22 -38.53 5.36
C ARG A 107 14.07 -39.40 6.62
N PRO A 108 13.14 -39.15 7.57
CA PRO A 108 13.02 -40.00 8.76
C PRO A 108 12.68 -41.46 8.42
N LYS A 109 11.87 -41.68 7.37
CA LYS A 109 11.52 -43.02 6.89
C LYS A 109 12.74 -43.74 6.32
N TYR A 110 13.58 -43.03 5.55
CA TYR A 110 14.83 -43.56 5.00
C TYR A 110 15.86 -43.87 6.08
N LEU A 111 15.98 -43.01 7.10
CA LEU A 111 16.86 -43.27 8.25
C LEU A 111 16.38 -44.48 9.07
N LYS A 112 15.07 -44.66 9.25
CA LYS A 112 14.53 -45.86 9.90
C LYS A 112 14.82 -47.12 9.08
N TYR A 113 14.68 -47.05 7.75
CA TYR A 113 15.04 -48.15 6.86
C TYR A 113 16.53 -48.50 6.96
N LYS A 114 17.41 -47.50 7.04
CA LYS A 114 18.87 -47.67 7.22
C LYS A 114 19.25 -48.57 8.38
N LEU A 115 18.52 -48.49 9.49
CA LEU A 115 18.77 -49.30 10.69
C LEU A 115 18.49 -50.80 10.48
N ASN A 116 17.61 -51.14 9.52
CA ASN A 116 17.15 -52.50 9.25
C ASN A 116 17.54 -53.00 7.84
N ILE A 117 18.58 -52.43 7.23
CA ILE A 117 19.00 -52.81 5.88
C ILE A 117 19.36 -54.30 5.83
N GLY A 118 18.68 -55.06 4.98
CA GLY A 118 19.03 -56.44 4.67
C GLY A 118 20.37 -56.54 3.94
N LYS A 119 20.90 -57.77 3.82
CA LYS A 119 22.23 -58.00 3.23
C LYS A 119 22.25 -57.92 1.69
N SER A 120 21.11 -57.72 1.02
CA SER A 120 21.06 -57.81 -0.43
C SER A 120 21.70 -56.61 -1.13
N SER A 121 22.27 -56.84 -2.32
CA SER A 121 22.83 -55.78 -3.17
C SER A 121 21.76 -54.79 -3.64
N TYR A 122 20.53 -55.26 -3.82
CA TYR A 122 19.37 -54.47 -4.22
C TYR A 122 19.01 -53.41 -3.17
N GLU A 123 18.89 -53.81 -1.90
CA GLU A 123 18.57 -52.89 -0.79
C GLU A 123 19.65 -51.83 -0.59
N ARG A 124 20.93 -52.20 -0.74
CA ARG A 124 22.05 -51.25 -0.68
C ARG A 124 22.01 -50.21 -1.80
N ASN A 125 21.61 -50.59 -3.01
CA ASN A 125 21.48 -49.66 -4.14
C ASN A 125 20.35 -48.64 -3.89
N TYR A 126 19.17 -49.09 -3.46
CA TYR A 126 18.06 -48.19 -3.10
C TYR A 126 18.45 -47.21 -2.00
N PHE A 127 19.16 -47.70 -0.98
CA PHE A 127 19.65 -46.84 0.08
C PHE A 127 20.58 -45.72 -0.43
N GLN A 128 21.52 -46.04 -1.33
CA GLN A 128 22.38 -45.03 -1.95
C GLN A 128 21.58 -44.00 -2.77
N GLN A 129 20.50 -44.43 -3.43
CA GLN A 129 19.61 -43.50 -4.14
C GLN A 129 18.88 -42.56 -3.18
N PHE A 130 18.40 -43.06 -2.03
CA PHE A 130 17.77 -42.23 -1.01
C PHE A 130 18.73 -41.18 -0.42
N GLU A 131 19.97 -41.57 -0.11
CA GLU A 131 21.00 -40.63 0.36
C GLU A 131 21.27 -39.53 -0.68
N ARG A 132 21.32 -39.88 -1.98
CA ARG A 132 21.44 -38.89 -3.07
C ARG A 132 20.25 -37.94 -3.14
N ILE A 133 19.02 -38.45 -2.99
CA ILE A 133 17.80 -37.63 -3.00
C ILE A 133 17.79 -36.66 -1.81
N ILE A 134 18.10 -37.15 -0.62
CA ILE A 134 18.19 -36.34 0.59
C ILE A 134 19.24 -35.23 0.43
N SER A 135 20.44 -35.57 -0.05
CA SER A 135 21.52 -34.60 -0.25
C SER A 135 21.14 -33.52 -1.28
N LYS A 136 20.48 -33.92 -2.39
CA LYS A 136 19.94 -32.97 -3.37
C LYS A 136 18.87 -32.06 -2.76
N ALA A 137 18.00 -32.58 -1.90
CA ALA A 137 16.98 -31.77 -1.24
C ALA A 137 17.60 -30.75 -0.27
N GLU A 138 18.65 -31.10 0.47
CA GLU A 138 19.40 -30.14 1.31
C GLU A 138 20.01 -29.01 0.48
N GLN A 139 20.73 -29.37 -0.59
CA GLN A 139 21.34 -28.41 -1.50
C GLN A 139 20.30 -27.52 -2.18
N GLY A 140 19.21 -28.14 -2.64
CA GLY A 140 18.09 -27.43 -3.27
C GLY A 140 17.40 -26.46 -2.31
N ALA A 141 17.24 -26.82 -1.03
CA ALA A 141 16.68 -25.92 -0.02
C ALA A 141 17.60 -24.72 0.25
N LEU A 142 18.91 -24.93 0.37
CA LEU A 142 19.91 -23.87 0.52
C LEU A 142 19.88 -22.90 -0.67
N LEU A 143 19.93 -23.43 -1.89
CA LEU A 143 19.91 -22.64 -3.12
C LEU A 143 18.61 -21.85 -3.25
N GLY A 144 17.45 -22.51 -3.10
CA GLY A 144 16.14 -21.85 -3.24
C GLY A 144 15.94 -20.71 -2.23
N ILE A 145 16.41 -20.89 -0.98
CA ILE A 145 16.42 -19.80 0.01
C ILE A 145 17.30 -18.63 -0.43
N SER A 146 18.50 -18.91 -0.95
CA SER A 146 19.43 -17.88 -1.39
C SER A 146 18.90 -17.10 -2.60
N GLU A 147 18.35 -17.82 -3.59
CA GLU A 147 17.79 -17.25 -4.81
C GLU A 147 16.57 -16.38 -4.50
N MET A 148 15.62 -16.89 -3.69
CA MET A 148 14.46 -16.08 -3.27
C MET A 148 14.89 -14.82 -2.52
N ARG A 149 15.91 -14.91 -1.65
CA ARG A 149 16.41 -13.74 -0.93
C ARG A 149 16.95 -12.68 -1.88
N SER A 150 17.69 -13.08 -2.91
CA SER A 150 18.19 -12.16 -3.95
C SER A 150 17.03 -11.53 -4.72
N LEU A 151 16.12 -12.36 -5.24
CA LEU A 151 14.97 -11.90 -6.04
C LEU A 151 14.08 -10.92 -5.27
N PHE A 152 13.82 -11.20 -3.98
CA PHE A 152 13.07 -10.26 -3.16
C PHE A 152 13.82 -8.96 -2.91
N HIS A 153 15.13 -9.02 -2.67
CA HIS A 153 15.92 -7.80 -2.50
C HIS A 153 15.82 -6.91 -3.73
N ASP A 154 16.05 -7.49 -4.91
CA ASP A 154 15.97 -6.78 -6.19
C ASP A 154 14.55 -6.23 -6.44
N ALA A 155 13.51 -7.02 -6.13
CA ALA A 155 12.12 -6.57 -6.23
C ALA A 155 11.82 -5.38 -5.30
N MET A 156 12.36 -5.39 -4.08
CA MET A 156 12.17 -4.29 -3.11
C MET A 156 12.88 -3.01 -3.54
N GLU A 157 14.03 -3.11 -4.20
CA GLU A 157 14.72 -1.96 -4.79
C GLU A 157 13.97 -1.41 -6.00
N GLN A 158 13.56 -2.29 -6.92
CA GLN A 158 12.76 -1.91 -8.09
C GLN A 158 11.45 -1.22 -7.70
N LEU A 159 10.82 -1.66 -6.61
CA LEU A 159 9.57 -1.08 -6.12
C LEU A 159 9.74 0.40 -5.71
N ILE A 160 10.91 0.78 -5.19
CA ILE A 160 11.20 2.19 -4.87
C ILE A 160 11.23 3.03 -6.14
N ASP A 161 11.84 2.53 -7.22
CA ASP A 161 11.90 3.25 -8.49
C ASP A 161 10.52 3.36 -9.15
N LEU A 162 9.71 2.29 -9.08
CA LEU A 162 8.29 2.35 -9.48
C LEU A 162 7.50 3.39 -8.70
N PHE A 163 7.78 3.56 -7.41
CA PHE A 163 7.13 4.59 -6.61
C PHE A 163 7.52 6.01 -7.04
N LYS A 164 8.79 6.24 -7.41
CA LYS A 164 9.25 7.53 -7.95
C LYS A 164 8.60 7.84 -9.30
N GLU A 165 8.51 6.86 -10.19
CA GLU A 165 7.85 7.01 -11.50
C GLU A 165 6.36 7.37 -11.37
N LYS A 166 5.72 6.90 -10.29
CA LYS A 166 4.29 7.12 -10.02
C LYS A 166 4.05 8.12 -8.88
N ASP A 167 4.99 9.00 -8.55
CA ASP A 167 4.89 9.95 -7.41
C ASP A 167 3.68 10.91 -7.50
N ARG A 168 3.21 11.17 -8.73
CA ARG A 168 2.01 11.97 -9.02
C ARG A 168 0.71 11.22 -8.78
N ASN A 169 0.75 9.90 -8.62
CA ASN A 169 -0.44 9.09 -8.36
C ASN A 169 -0.96 9.36 -6.94
N PRO A 170 -2.13 9.99 -6.80
CA PRO A 170 -2.61 10.42 -5.50
C PRO A 170 -3.11 9.25 -4.63
N TYR A 171 -3.32 8.06 -5.19
CA TYR A 171 -3.62 6.83 -4.44
C TYR A 171 -2.37 6.18 -3.88
N LEU A 172 -1.26 6.22 -4.62
CA LEU A 172 0.03 5.74 -4.14
C LEU A 172 0.46 6.51 -2.89
N VAL A 173 0.32 7.85 -2.89
CA VAL A 173 0.66 8.67 -1.72
C VAL A 173 -0.17 8.26 -0.49
N ARG A 174 -1.48 8.04 -0.65
CA ARG A 174 -2.34 7.55 0.44
C ARG A 174 -1.85 6.20 0.95
N PHE A 175 -1.66 5.25 0.03
CA PHE A 175 -1.21 3.90 0.34
C PHE A 175 0.07 3.88 1.17
N LEU A 176 1.11 4.61 0.72
CA LEU A 176 2.40 4.64 1.41
C LEU A 176 2.30 5.26 2.81
N LEU A 177 1.48 6.30 2.99
CA LEU A 177 1.28 6.93 4.30
C LEU A 177 0.45 6.05 5.24
N GLU A 178 -0.59 5.38 4.74
CA GLU A 178 -1.42 4.44 5.51
C GLU A 178 -0.64 3.18 5.92
N HIS A 179 0.26 2.71 5.05
CA HIS A 179 1.05 1.50 5.25
C HIS A 179 2.50 1.79 5.67
N ASN A 180 2.77 2.95 6.27
CA ASN A 180 4.12 3.33 6.70
C ASN A 180 4.76 2.31 7.66
N SER A 181 3.97 1.68 8.54
CA SER A 181 4.46 0.61 9.42
C SER A 181 4.89 -0.65 8.65
N LEU A 182 4.20 -0.97 7.54
CA LEU A 182 4.56 -2.08 6.67
C LEU A 182 5.87 -1.78 5.94
N LEU A 183 6.03 -0.57 5.41
CA LEU A 183 7.27 -0.11 4.79
C LEU A 183 8.46 -0.17 5.76
N GLN A 184 8.26 0.22 7.03
CA GLN A 184 9.30 0.13 8.06
C GLN A 184 9.69 -1.32 8.40
N LYS A 185 8.75 -2.27 8.34
CA LYS A 185 9.08 -3.69 8.52
C LYS A 185 9.89 -4.24 7.34
N VAL A 186 9.52 -3.85 6.12
CA VAL A 186 10.14 -4.32 4.86
C VAL A 186 11.56 -3.76 4.70
N TYR A 187 11.71 -2.44 4.80
CA TYR A 187 12.96 -1.72 4.52
C TYR A 187 13.79 -1.44 5.77
N GLY A 188 13.25 -1.70 6.96
CA GLY A 188 13.83 -1.32 8.24
C GLY A 188 13.43 0.10 8.70
N PRO A 189 13.62 0.44 9.99
CA PRO A 189 13.11 1.68 10.57
C PRO A 189 13.66 2.96 9.94
N GLN A 190 14.92 2.94 9.49
CA GLN A 190 15.57 4.10 8.88
C GLN A 190 15.16 4.23 7.42
N LYS A 191 15.54 3.27 6.56
CA LYS A 191 15.22 3.29 5.14
C LYS A 191 13.70 3.37 4.89
N GLY A 192 12.88 2.70 5.70
CA GLY A 192 11.41 2.79 5.59
C GLY A 192 10.83 4.17 5.87
N LYS A 193 11.43 4.97 6.77
CA LYS A 193 11.08 6.40 6.92
C LYS A 193 11.56 7.20 5.71
N ASP A 194 12.75 6.88 5.22
CA ASP A 194 13.39 7.59 4.12
C ASP A 194 12.72 7.31 2.77
N VAL A 195 12.04 6.16 2.58
CA VAL A 195 11.28 5.84 1.34
C VAL A 195 10.35 6.99 0.96
N LEU A 196 9.61 7.56 1.92
CA LEU A 196 8.72 8.69 1.65
C LEU A 196 9.52 9.95 1.24
N GLY A 197 10.68 10.19 1.86
CA GLY A 197 11.57 11.29 1.48
C GLY A 197 12.19 11.11 0.08
N PHE A 198 12.50 9.88 -0.32
CA PHE A 198 13.03 9.57 -1.66
C PHE A 198 11.99 9.75 -2.77
N ILE A 199 10.71 9.56 -2.46
CA ILE A 199 9.62 9.68 -3.43
C ILE A 199 9.15 11.14 -3.54
N PHE A 200 9.08 11.87 -2.42
CA PHE A 200 8.54 13.23 -2.37
C PHE A 200 9.65 14.23 -2.09
N GLY A 201 10.07 14.98 -3.11
CA GLY A 201 11.13 15.98 -3.01
C GLY A 201 10.88 17.09 -1.99
N GLY A 202 9.62 17.44 -1.70
CA GLY A 202 9.22 18.34 -0.61
C GLY A 202 9.03 17.66 0.75
N GLY A 203 9.47 16.42 0.90
CA GLY A 203 9.42 15.63 2.12
C GLY A 203 8.02 15.27 2.60
N LEU A 204 7.90 14.93 3.88
CA LEU A 204 6.65 14.44 4.46
C LEU A 204 5.53 15.48 4.46
N GLN A 205 5.83 16.79 4.61
CA GLN A 205 4.81 17.83 4.54
C GLN A 205 4.10 17.80 3.18
N GLU A 206 4.85 17.67 2.09
CA GLU A 206 4.29 17.54 0.75
C GLU A 206 3.46 16.26 0.61
N ALA A 207 3.98 15.10 1.05
CA ALA A 207 3.28 13.83 0.98
C ALA A 207 1.91 13.89 1.70
N TYR A 208 1.89 14.38 2.95
CA TYR A 208 0.63 14.55 3.70
C TYR A 208 -0.29 15.57 3.03
N GLY A 209 0.24 16.65 2.44
CA GLY A 209 -0.52 17.62 1.68
C GLY A 209 -1.18 17.02 0.43
N ARG A 210 -0.44 16.23 -0.36
CA ARG A 210 -0.94 15.51 -1.55
C ARG A 210 -2.04 14.53 -1.17
N ALA A 211 -1.84 13.72 -0.12
CA ALA A 211 -2.86 12.81 0.39
C ALA A 211 -4.11 13.55 0.91
N GLY A 212 -3.95 14.67 1.63
CA GLY A 212 -5.05 15.49 2.11
C GLY A 212 -5.90 16.08 0.96
N ARG A 213 -5.27 16.55 -0.11
CA ARG A 213 -5.94 17.00 -1.34
C ARG A 213 -6.66 15.86 -2.02
N SER A 214 -6.01 14.70 -2.08
CA SER A 214 -6.60 13.48 -2.63
C SER A 214 -7.92 13.14 -1.91
N TYR A 215 -7.93 13.01 -0.57
CA TYR A 215 -9.18 12.74 0.16
C TYR A 215 -10.22 13.85 0.02
N LEU A 216 -9.78 15.11 -0.06
CA LEU A 216 -10.69 16.24 -0.28
C LEU A 216 -11.46 16.09 -1.59
N LEU A 217 -10.77 15.76 -2.68
CA LEU A 217 -11.38 15.52 -3.99
C LEU A 217 -12.37 14.34 -3.98
N SER A 218 -12.15 13.36 -3.09
CA SER A 218 -13.06 12.22 -2.89
C SER A 218 -14.19 12.50 -1.88
N GLY A 219 -14.27 13.72 -1.30
CA GLY A 219 -15.29 14.07 -0.32
C GLY A 219 -15.10 13.49 1.09
N HIS A 220 -13.96 12.84 1.37
CA HIS A 220 -13.62 12.33 2.70
C HIS A 220 -13.03 13.44 3.57
N TYR A 221 -13.88 14.39 3.99
CA TYR A 221 -13.46 15.63 4.66
C TYR A 221 -12.80 15.38 6.03
N ASP A 222 -13.23 14.35 6.76
CA ASP A 222 -12.63 13.95 8.02
C ASP A 222 -11.17 13.50 7.84
N LEU A 223 -10.91 12.59 6.89
CA LEU A 223 -9.56 12.13 6.54
C LEU A 223 -8.73 13.28 5.99
N SER A 224 -9.28 14.05 5.05
CA SER A 224 -8.61 15.22 4.48
C SER A 224 -8.11 16.18 5.57
N SER A 225 -8.95 16.53 6.54
CA SER A 225 -8.55 17.40 7.66
C SER A 225 -7.43 16.80 8.52
N ARG A 226 -7.45 15.48 8.79
CA ARG A 226 -6.38 14.80 9.54
C ARG A 226 -5.04 14.88 8.80
N TYR A 227 -5.04 14.66 7.49
CA TYR A 227 -3.82 14.70 6.67
C TYR A 227 -3.27 16.13 6.56
N PHE A 228 -4.09 17.15 6.31
CA PHE A 228 -3.62 18.54 6.33
C PHE A 228 -3.10 18.98 7.69
N SER A 229 -3.75 18.55 8.79
CA SER A 229 -3.24 18.83 10.14
C SER A 229 -1.87 18.21 10.39
N LYS A 230 -1.63 16.98 9.91
CA LYS A 230 -0.30 16.35 9.97
C LYS A 230 0.72 17.11 9.12
N ALA A 231 0.37 17.49 7.89
CA ALA A 231 1.25 18.25 7.00
C ALA A 231 1.72 19.58 7.63
N LEU A 232 0.81 20.32 8.27
CA LEU A 232 1.11 21.59 8.93
C LEU A 232 2.03 21.45 10.16
N LYS A 233 2.18 20.26 10.73
CA LYS A 233 3.11 19.98 11.85
C LYS A 233 4.53 19.64 11.38
N LEU A 234 4.73 19.35 10.09
CA LEU A 234 5.94 18.71 9.56
C LEU A 234 6.82 19.64 8.71
N GLY A 235 6.49 20.93 8.63
CA GLY A 235 7.24 21.89 7.84
C GLY A 235 6.87 23.33 8.17
N PRO A 236 7.39 24.30 7.40
CA PRO A 236 7.10 25.71 7.63
C PRO A 236 5.58 26.01 7.50
N PRO A 237 5.11 27.13 8.07
CA PRO A 237 3.74 27.57 7.89
C PRO A 237 3.35 27.64 6.42
N HIS A 238 2.23 27.00 6.07
CA HIS A 238 1.76 26.90 4.70
C HIS A 238 0.29 27.31 4.59
N ASN A 239 0.04 28.54 4.13
CA ASN A 239 -1.31 29.12 4.08
C ASN A 239 -2.29 28.29 3.24
N GLU A 240 -1.86 27.68 2.13
CA GLU A 240 -2.76 26.81 1.35
C GLU A 240 -3.19 25.57 2.15
N LEU A 241 -2.27 24.88 2.82
CA LEU A 241 -2.62 23.73 3.64
C LEU A 241 -3.52 24.13 4.82
N LEU A 242 -3.31 25.32 5.40
CA LEU A 242 -4.16 25.86 6.44
C LEU A 242 -5.57 26.18 5.93
N PHE A 243 -5.69 26.77 4.74
CA PHE A 243 -6.97 27.00 4.08
C PHE A 243 -7.71 25.68 3.83
N LEU A 244 -7.01 24.70 3.25
CA LEU A 244 -7.60 23.39 2.96
C LEU A 244 -8.00 22.64 4.23
N LEU A 245 -7.22 22.76 5.31
CA LEU A 245 -7.58 22.22 6.62
C LEU A 245 -8.92 22.80 7.11
N TYR A 246 -9.06 24.13 7.14
CA TYR A 246 -10.30 24.75 7.61
C TYR A 246 -11.48 24.49 6.67
N PHE A 247 -11.23 24.37 5.37
CA PHE A 247 -12.25 24.00 4.39
C PHE A 247 -12.78 22.61 4.71
N SER A 248 -11.89 21.62 4.82
CA SER A 248 -12.24 20.24 5.17
C SER A 248 -12.90 20.12 6.54
N LEU A 249 -12.42 20.85 7.55
CA LEU A 249 -13.03 20.86 8.89
C LEU A 249 -14.47 21.40 8.86
N GLY A 250 -14.72 22.50 8.12
CA GLY A 250 -16.06 23.05 8.01
C GLY A 250 -17.01 22.16 7.20
N MET A 251 -16.54 21.55 6.10
CA MET A 251 -17.33 20.58 5.35
C MET A 251 -17.70 19.35 6.19
N ASN A 252 -16.74 18.78 6.94
CA ASN A 252 -16.98 17.67 7.86
C ASN A 252 -17.96 18.05 8.98
N ALA A 253 -17.86 19.26 9.53
CA ALA A 253 -18.79 19.75 10.54
C ALA A 253 -20.21 19.95 9.97
N TYR A 254 -20.32 20.49 8.76
CA TYR A 254 -21.58 20.71 8.07
C TYR A 254 -22.33 19.39 7.83
N TYR A 255 -21.68 18.36 7.27
CA TYR A 255 -22.29 17.05 7.06
C TYR A 255 -22.66 16.31 8.36
N LYS A 256 -22.23 16.81 9.52
CA LYS A 256 -22.61 16.32 10.85
C LYS A 256 -23.63 17.24 11.55
N ASN A 257 -24.21 18.20 10.82
CA ASN A 257 -25.14 19.22 11.32
C ASN A 257 -24.56 20.08 12.48
N LEU A 258 -23.23 20.20 12.55
CA LEU A 258 -22.53 21.00 13.57
C LEU A 258 -22.32 22.44 13.07
N TYR A 259 -23.39 23.15 12.72
CA TYR A 259 -23.33 24.45 12.04
C TYR A 259 -22.53 25.52 12.77
N THR A 260 -22.59 25.58 14.10
CA THR A 260 -21.77 26.51 14.90
C THR A 260 -20.26 26.29 14.67
N ARG A 261 -19.84 25.03 14.52
CA ARG A 261 -18.44 24.69 14.22
C ARG A 261 -18.10 25.01 12.76
N THR A 262 -19.01 24.73 11.83
CA THR A 262 -18.85 25.10 10.41
C THR A 262 -18.57 26.60 10.28
N LEU A 263 -19.44 27.44 10.85
CA LEU A 263 -19.29 28.90 10.85
C LEU A 263 -17.95 29.36 11.46
N SER A 264 -17.51 28.74 12.56
CA SER A 264 -16.24 29.07 13.20
C SER A 264 -15.04 28.73 12.31
N PHE A 265 -14.99 27.52 11.72
CA PHE A 265 -13.91 27.13 10.83
C PHE A 265 -13.87 27.98 9.57
N TRP A 266 -15.03 28.29 9.00
CA TRP A 266 -15.12 29.07 7.77
C TRP A 266 -14.88 30.56 7.96
N GLY A 267 -15.21 31.12 9.12
CA GLY A 267 -14.74 32.45 9.51
C GLY A 267 -13.20 32.53 9.55
N LYS A 268 -12.53 31.50 10.08
CA LYS A 268 -11.06 31.41 10.05
C LYS A 268 -10.52 31.25 8.63
N LEU A 269 -11.17 30.44 7.79
CA LEU A 269 -10.76 30.20 6.39
C LEU A 269 -10.67 31.51 5.59
N ILE A 270 -11.65 32.40 5.71
CA ILE A 270 -11.71 33.64 4.92
C ILE A 270 -10.57 34.60 5.26
N SER A 271 -10.14 34.62 6.53
CA SER A 271 -9.02 35.44 6.99
C SER A 271 -7.66 35.07 6.38
N ILE A 272 -7.54 33.88 5.77
CA ILE A 272 -6.28 33.39 5.22
C ILE A 272 -5.97 34.10 3.90
N ARG A 273 -4.79 34.72 3.84
CA ARG A 273 -4.29 35.40 2.64
C ARG A 273 -3.75 34.38 1.64
N LEU A 274 -4.42 34.26 0.49
CA LEU A 274 -4.04 33.39 -0.63
C LEU A 274 -4.34 34.08 -1.95
N LYS A 275 -3.68 33.62 -3.01
CA LYS A 275 -3.93 34.08 -4.38
C LYS A 275 -5.38 33.79 -4.78
N LYS A 276 -6.01 34.73 -5.48
CA LYS A 276 -7.43 34.70 -5.83
C LYS A 276 -7.84 33.44 -6.60
N TYR A 277 -7.03 33.02 -7.58
CA TYR A 277 -7.31 31.83 -8.39
C TYR A 277 -7.43 30.56 -7.55
N PHE A 278 -6.67 30.45 -6.45
CA PHE A 278 -6.72 29.28 -5.57
C PHE A 278 -8.06 29.23 -4.84
N LYS A 279 -8.49 30.36 -4.26
CA LYS A 279 -9.77 30.47 -3.54
C LYS A 279 -10.96 30.21 -4.46
N LYS A 280 -10.89 30.69 -5.71
CA LYS A 280 -11.94 30.52 -6.72
C LYS A 280 -12.35 29.05 -6.93
N HIS A 281 -11.41 28.12 -6.82
CA HIS A 281 -11.70 26.69 -6.98
C HIS A 281 -12.69 26.15 -5.93
N TYR A 282 -12.67 26.70 -4.71
CA TYR A 282 -13.49 26.25 -3.58
C TYR A 282 -14.69 27.17 -3.31
N ALA A 283 -14.67 28.38 -3.84
CA ALA A 283 -15.63 29.43 -3.52
C ALA A 283 -17.07 29.05 -3.86
N ARG A 284 -17.31 28.39 -5.00
CA ARG A 284 -18.67 27.93 -5.39
C ARG A 284 -19.25 26.93 -4.39
N GLN A 285 -18.48 25.89 -4.05
CA GLN A 285 -18.93 24.88 -3.09
C GLN A 285 -19.14 25.49 -1.70
N PHE A 286 -18.25 26.40 -1.30
CA PHE A 286 -18.37 27.13 -0.04
C PHE A 286 -19.66 27.97 0.00
N GLU A 287 -19.96 28.72 -1.06
CA GLU A 287 -21.14 29.55 -1.21
C GLU A 287 -22.44 28.71 -1.16
N GLU A 288 -22.50 27.64 -1.97
CA GLU A 288 -23.66 26.74 -2.04
C GLU A 288 -23.99 26.16 -0.66
N VAL A 289 -22.99 25.70 0.08
CA VAL A 289 -23.19 25.15 1.43
C VAL A 289 -23.58 26.25 2.43
N CYS A 290 -23.03 27.47 2.33
CA CYS A 290 -23.46 28.58 3.18
C CYS A 290 -24.93 28.93 2.98
N HIS A 291 -25.41 28.98 1.73
CA HIS A 291 -26.82 29.23 1.44
C HIS A 291 -27.72 28.11 1.95
N LYS A 292 -27.33 26.84 1.73
CA LYS A 292 -28.11 25.70 2.23
C LYS A 292 -28.18 25.70 3.76
N MET A 293 -27.04 25.88 4.43
CA MET A 293 -26.97 25.99 5.88
C MET A 293 -27.81 27.17 6.42
N ALA A 294 -27.88 28.30 5.70
CA ALA A 294 -28.72 29.43 6.10
C ALA A 294 -30.22 29.08 6.07
N SER A 295 -30.68 28.35 5.05
CA SER A 295 -32.07 27.87 4.96
C SER A 295 -32.39 26.95 6.13
N GLU A 296 -31.55 25.92 6.35
CA GLU A 296 -31.72 24.94 7.42
C GLU A 296 -31.73 25.62 8.81
N LEU A 297 -30.84 26.58 9.06
CA LEU A 297 -30.81 27.35 10.31
C LEU A 297 -32.03 28.25 10.52
N ASN A 298 -32.65 28.77 9.45
CA ASN A 298 -33.88 29.55 9.56
C ASN A 298 -35.07 28.65 9.92
N GLU A 299 -35.16 27.48 9.30
CA GLU A 299 -36.17 26.46 9.63
C GLU A 299 -36.04 25.98 11.09
N GLU A 300 -34.81 25.88 11.61
CA GLU A 300 -34.52 25.58 13.02
C GLU A 300 -34.76 26.77 13.98
N GLY A 301 -35.20 27.93 13.51
CA GLY A 301 -35.44 29.11 14.36
C GLY A 301 -34.16 29.78 14.88
N ARG A 302 -33.04 29.69 14.15
CA ARG A 302 -31.72 30.24 14.50
C ARG A 302 -31.28 31.38 13.56
N PRO A 303 -32.06 32.48 13.44
CA PRO A 303 -31.86 33.51 12.41
C PRO A 303 -30.51 34.25 12.51
N LYS A 304 -29.99 34.45 13.73
CA LYS A 304 -28.67 35.08 13.94
C LYS A 304 -27.53 34.27 13.31
N GLN A 305 -27.65 32.95 13.30
CA GLN A 305 -26.64 32.08 12.69
C GLN A 305 -26.86 31.94 11.19
N ALA A 306 -28.11 31.92 10.73
CA ALA A 306 -28.44 31.98 9.31
C ALA A 306 -27.88 33.26 8.65
N GLN A 307 -28.00 34.42 9.32
CA GLN A 307 -27.41 35.67 8.85
C GLN A 307 -25.87 35.58 8.74
N LYS A 308 -25.20 34.95 9.71
CA LYS A 308 -23.75 34.70 9.64
C LYS A 308 -23.38 33.81 8.45
N ALA A 309 -24.17 32.79 8.17
CA ALA A 309 -23.97 31.92 7.01
C ALA A 309 -24.09 32.71 5.69
N LEU A 310 -25.08 33.59 5.57
CA LEU A 310 -25.24 34.46 4.40
C LEU A 310 -24.07 35.43 4.22
N LEU A 311 -23.58 36.04 5.31
CA LEU A 311 -22.39 36.91 5.25
C LEU A 311 -21.14 36.16 4.75
N LEU A 312 -20.96 34.89 5.14
CA LEU A 312 -19.88 34.06 4.62
C LEU A 312 -20.10 33.74 3.12
N ALA A 313 -21.35 33.51 2.69
CA ALA A 313 -21.67 33.29 1.27
C ALA A 313 -21.29 34.51 0.42
N ASP A 314 -21.60 35.73 0.88
CA ASP A 314 -21.23 36.96 0.18
C ASP A 314 -19.72 37.14 0.10
N GLN A 315 -18.99 36.81 1.18
CA GLN A 315 -17.53 36.80 1.16
C GLN A 315 -16.96 35.77 0.18
N ALA A 316 -17.64 34.64 -0.03
CA ALA A 316 -17.25 33.65 -1.02
C ALA A 316 -17.48 34.13 -2.46
N LYS A 317 -18.55 34.89 -2.74
CA LYS A 317 -18.77 35.54 -4.04
C LYS A 317 -17.64 36.51 -4.40
N ILE A 318 -17.13 37.26 -3.42
CA ILE A 318 -15.94 38.12 -3.61
C ILE A 318 -14.69 37.30 -4.01
N MET A 319 -14.62 36.02 -3.64
CA MET A 319 -13.54 35.14 -4.11
C MET A 319 -13.69 34.69 -5.57
N LEU A 320 -14.89 34.77 -6.16
CA LEU A 320 -15.20 34.33 -7.52
C LEU A 320 -14.92 35.39 -8.60
N GLY A 321 -15.28 36.64 -8.31
CA GLY A 321 -15.17 37.79 -9.24
C GLY A 321 -13.87 38.51 -9.08
#